data_AF-A0A962IE56-F1
#
_entry.id   AF-A0A962IE56-F1
#
_cell.length_a   1.000
_cell.length_b   1.000
_cell.length_c   1.000
_cell.angle_alpha   90.00
_cell.angle_beta   90.00
_cell.angle_gamma   90.00
#
_symmetry.space_group_name_H-M   'P 1'
#
loop_
_entity.id
_entity.type
_entity.pdbx_description
1 polymer ?
#
loop_
_entity_poly.entity_id
_entity_poly.type
_entity_poly.pdbx_seq_one_letter_code
_entity_poly.pdbx_strand_id
1 'polypeptide(L)' 'MKLADANLKQLPDTVRVPRYDRAKLRPGIVHIGLGNFHRAHQAWYLHRLMDEGLAQDWAIIGAGVRPYDETMRR' A
#
# COMPACT_ATOMS: atom_id res chain seq x y z
N MET A 1 17.33 10.29 -0.37
CA MET A 1 16.72 9.54 -1.48
C MET A 1 15.21 9.54 -1.32
N LYS A 2 14.43 9.80 -2.37
CA LYS A 2 12.96 9.75 -2.31
C LYS A 2 12.49 8.29 -2.39
N LEU A 3 11.57 7.87 -1.53
CA LEU A 3 10.95 6.53 -1.59
C LEU A 3 10.12 6.41 -2.87
N ALA A 4 10.46 5.44 -3.72
CA ALA A 4 9.78 5.12 -4.98
C ALA A 4 10.17 3.70 -5.40
N ASP A 5 9.36 3.05 -6.24
CA ASP A 5 9.58 1.66 -6.69
C ASP A 5 10.95 1.48 -7.37
N ALA A 6 11.38 2.46 -8.18
CA ALA A 6 12.70 2.48 -8.83
C ALA A 6 13.88 2.49 -7.85
N ASN A 7 13.65 2.94 -6.61
CA ASN A 7 14.69 3.16 -5.59
C ASN A 7 14.69 2.08 -4.50
N LEU A 8 13.81 1.08 -4.54
CA LEU A 8 13.69 0.09 -3.47
C LEU A 8 14.98 -0.70 -3.23
N LYS A 9 15.74 -0.99 -4.29
CA LYS A 9 17.04 -1.70 -4.21
C LYS A 9 18.16 -0.89 -3.56
N GLN A 10 17.94 0.41 -3.34
CA GLN A 10 18.93 1.33 -2.76
C GLN A 10 18.64 1.61 -1.28
N LEU A 11 17.60 1.00 -0.70
CA LEU A 11 17.29 1.13 0.71
C LEU A 11 18.29 0.33 1.56
N PRO A 12 18.58 0.76 2.80
CA PRO A 12 19.39 -0.04 3.73
C PRO A 12 18.79 -1.43 3.94
N ASP A 13 19.63 -2.45 4.12
CA ASP A 13 19.20 -3.85 4.32
C ASP A 13 18.30 -4.06 5.54
N THR A 14 18.31 -3.12 6.49
CA THR A 14 17.44 -3.13 7.67
C THR A 14 15.99 -2.75 7.37
N VAL A 15 15.70 -2.20 6.18
CA VAL A 15 14.36 -1.78 5.78
C VAL A 15 13.69 -2.89 4.99
N ARG A 16 12.60 -3.44 5.52
CA ARG A 16 11.80 -4.46 4.84
C ARG A 16 11.08 -3.86 3.63
N VAL A 17 11.19 -4.53 2.48
CA VAL A 17 10.49 -4.19 1.24
C VAL A 17 9.50 -5.29 0.85
N PRO A 18 8.45 -4.98 0.06
CA PRO A 18 7.51 -6.00 -0.43
C PRO A 18 8.20 -7.13 -1.20
N ARG A 19 7.81 -8.38 -0.93
CA ARG A 19 8.36 -9.57 -1.61
C ARG A 19 7.51 -10.02 -2.80
N TYR A 20 6.42 -9.31 -3.08
CA TYR A 20 5.48 -9.57 -4.16
C TYR A 20 5.52 -8.47 -5.21
N ASP A 21 5.13 -8.82 -6.44
CA ASP A 21 5.01 -7.88 -7.53
C ASP A 21 3.73 -7.05 -7.38
N ARG A 22 3.89 -5.80 -6.95
CA ARG A 22 2.78 -4.86 -6.74
C ARG A 22 1.99 -4.57 -8.01
N ALA A 23 2.60 -4.71 -9.19
CA ALA A 23 1.92 -4.48 -10.48
C ALA A 23 0.95 -5.61 -10.86
N LYS A 24 1.05 -6.78 -10.22
CA LYS A 24 0.16 -7.93 -10.45
C LYS A 24 -1.06 -7.97 -9.53
N LEU A 25 -1.12 -7.10 -8.53
CA LEU A 25 -2.24 -7.04 -7.61
C LEU A 25 -3.51 -6.56 -8.31
N ARG A 26 -4.64 -7.15 -7.96
CA ARG A 26 -5.97 -6.74 -8.43
C ARG A 26 -6.73 -6.07 -7.29
N PRO A 27 -7.41 -4.94 -7.55
CA PRO A 27 -8.26 -4.30 -6.56
C PRO A 27 -9.44 -5.19 -6.13
N GLY A 28 -9.71 -5.22 -4.83
CA GLY A 28 -10.89 -5.86 -4.23
C GLY A 28 -11.55 -5.05 -3.12
N ILE A 29 -10.91 -3.96 -2.65
CA ILE A 29 -11.42 -3.09 -1.59
C ILE A 29 -11.39 -1.64 -2.06
N VAL A 30 -12.49 -0.92 -1.84
CA VAL A 30 -12.48 0.54 -1.81
C VAL A 30 -12.47 0.98 -0.34
N HIS A 31 -11.47 1.77 0.05
CA HIS A 31 -11.35 2.29 1.42
C HIS A 31 -11.60 3.80 1.45
N ILE A 32 -12.63 4.24 2.16
CA ILE A 32 -12.99 5.65 2.30
C ILE A 32 -12.29 6.24 3.53
N GLY A 33 -11.41 7.22 3.33
CA GLY A 33 -10.65 7.89 4.39
C GLY A 33 -9.27 7.27 4.63
N LEU A 34 -8.26 7.74 3.87
CA LEU A 34 -6.89 7.23 3.90
C LEU A 34 -6.07 7.78 5.08
N GLY A 35 -6.51 7.55 6.31
CA GLY A 35 -5.82 8.01 7.51
C GLY A 35 -4.55 7.22 7.88
N ASN A 36 -3.84 7.70 8.90
CA ASN A 36 -2.68 6.98 9.47
C ASN A 36 -3.09 5.61 10.03
N PHE A 37 -4.25 5.53 10.69
CA PHE A 37 -4.76 4.26 11.22
C PHE A 37 -4.97 3.21 10.13
N HIS A 38 -5.54 3.61 9.00
CA HIS A 38 -5.75 2.70 7.88
C HIS A 38 -4.45 2.07 7.37
N ARG A 39 -3.46 2.93 7.12
CA ARG A 39 -2.14 2.51 6.64
C ARG A 39 -1.40 1.62 7.64
N ALA A 40 -1.50 1.93 8.94
CA ALA A 40 -0.83 1.18 9.99
C ALA A 40 -1.55 -0.13 10.36
N HIS A 41 -2.83 -0.28 10.03
CA HIS A 41 -3.64 -1.42 10.45
C HIS A 41 -4.12 -2.28 9.27
N GLN A 42 -5.13 -1.85 8.51
CA GLN A 42 -5.74 -2.73 7.50
C GLN A 42 -4.79 -2.97 6.32
N ALA A 43 -4.12 -1.92 5.83
CA ALA A 43 -3.16 -2.05 4.74
C ALA A 43 -1.94 -2.89 5.16
N TRP A 44 -1.54 -2.83 6.44
CA TRP A 44 -0.45 -3.63 6.97
C TRP A 44 -0.73 -5.14 6.94
N TYR A 45 -1.95 -5.55 7.35
CA TYR A 45 -2.31 -6.96 7.30
C TYR A 45 -2.44 -7.49 5.86
N LEU A 46 -3.02 -6.72 4.94
CA LEU A 46 -3.07 -7.10 3.53
C LEU A 46 -1.67 -7.23 2.92
N HIS A 47 -0.77 -6.29 3.22
CA HIS A 47 0.62 -6.37 2.79
C HIS A 47 1.30 -7.67 3.28
N ARG A 48 1.06 -8.10 4.53
CA ARG A 48 1.61 -9.36 5.06
C ARG A 48 1.04 -10.58 4.35
N LEU A 49 -0.26 -10.62 4.09
CA LEU A 49 -0.87 -11.71 3.32
C LEU A 49 -0.30 -11.79 1.89
N MET A 50 -0.08 -10.64 1.25
CA MET A 50 0.53 -10.57 -0.07
C MET A 50 2.00 -11.02 -0.07
N ASP A 51 2.77 -10.73 0.99
CA ASP A 51 4.12 -11.27 1.19
C ASP A 51 4.13 -12.80 1.30
N GLU A 52 3.04 -13.42 1.76
CA GLU A 52 2.82 -14.86 1.82
C GLU A 52 2.24 -15.44 0.51
N GLY A 53 2.03 -14.59 -0.51
CA GLY A 53 1.46 -14.98 -1.80
C GLY A 53 -0.07 -15.05 -1.83
N LEU A 54 -0.74 -14.70 -0.73
CA LEU A 54 -2.20 -14.72 -0.56
C LEU A 54 -2.83 -13.36 -0.88
N ALA A 55 -4.16 -13.34 -1.02
CA ALA A 55 -4.97 -12.13 -1.13
C ALA A 55 -4.53 -11.13 -2.22
N GLN A 56 -3.97 -11.61 -3.33
CA GLN A 56 -3.48 -10.78 -4.43
C GLN A 56 -4.59 -10.03 -5.17
N ASP A 57 -5.85 -10.37 -4.91
CA ASP A 57 -7.07 -9.78 -5.43
C ASP A 57 -7.81 -8.87 -4.45
N TRP A 58 -7.20 -8.57 -3.30
CA TRP A 58 -7.73 -7.69 -2.26
C TRP A 58 -6.97 -6.36 -2.17
N ALA A 59 -6.34 -5.91 -3.25
CA ALA A 59 -5.68 -4.60 -3.22
C ALA A 59 -6.67 -3.46 -2.97
N ILE A 60 -6.16 -2.39 -2.37
CA ILE A 60 -6.97 -1.28 -1.87
C ILE A 60 -6.94 -0.13 -2.87
N ILE A 61 -8.11 0.33 -3.29
CA ILE A 61 -8.30 1.64 -3.90
C ILE A 61 -8.71 2.61 -2.79
N GLY A 62 -7.88 3.63 -2.57
CA GLY A 62 -8.19 4.70 -1.63
C GLY A 62 -9.18 5.70 -2.22
N ALA A 63 -10.21 6.05 -1.46
CA ALA A 63 -11.19 7.06 -1.80
C ALA A 63 -11.16 8.20 -0.76
N GLY A 64 -10.69 9.36 -1.17
CA GLY A 64 -10.84 10.60 -0.42
C GLY A 64 -12.14 11.29 -0.82
N VAL A 65 -13.03 11.59 0.13
CA VAL A 65 -14.36 12.16 -0.14
C VAL A 65 -14.55 13.54 0.47
N ARG A 66 -13.55 14.05 1.19
CA ARG A 66 -13.56 15.39 1.78
C ARG A 66 -12.49 16.29 1.16
N PRO A 67 -12.59 17.63 1.32
CA PRO A 67 -11.59 18.55 0.80
C PRO A 67 -10.18 18.26 1.31
N TYR A 68 -10.02 17.96 2.61
CA TYR A 68 -8.70 17.69 3.20
C TYR A 68 -8.03 16.41 2.66
N ASP A 69 -8.78 15.50 2.03
CA ASP A 69 -8.23 14.29 1.43
C ASP A 69 -7.51 14.57 0.10
N GLU A 70 -7.55 15.81 -0.42
CA GLU A 70 -6.98 16.16 -1.72
C GLU A 70 -5.50 15.80 -1.84
N THR A 71 -4.73 16.02 -0.78
CA THR A 71 -3.30 15.68 -0.74
C THR A 71 -3.05 14.18 -0.88
N MET A 72 -4.00 13.34 -0.47
CA MET A 72 -3.90 11.89 -0.53
C MET A 72 -4.41 11.30 -1.85
N ARG A 73 -5.08 12.10 -2.69
CA ARG A 73 -5.53 11.70 -4.03
C ARG A 73 -4.47 11.94 -5.12
N ARG A 74 -3.35 12.58 -4.79
CA ARG A 74 -2.23 12.91 -5.68
C ARG A 74 -1.08 11.93 -5.50
#